data_AF-A0A933QWY9-F1
#
_entry.id   AF-A0A933QWY9-F1
#
_cell.length_a   1.000
_cell.length_b   1.000
_cell.length_c   1.000
_cell.angle_alpha   90.00
_cell.angle_beta   90.00
_cell.angle_gamma   90.00
#
_symmetry.space_group_name_H-M   'P 1'
#
loop_
_entity.id
_entity.type
_entity.pdbx_description
1 polymer ?
#
loop_
_entity_poly.entity_id
_entity_poly.type
_entity_poly.pdbx_seq_one_letter_code
_entity_poly.pdbx_strand_id
1 'polypeptide(L)'
;MQCSSCGASNPSDQRFCGRCGAPLDNVPPAPPIATSANKKTKTWLFVVVGGAALCLLCLCFIGAIILLNAFYPSTSNKTSSRASSTSSSQSSRASSASKSSSASSASTLSSASPPSPTLSPASNLTAFAQSVGSKYELAVNSAIVSGTIAVIDYKMNVDNFNELLVIQAQALTFRNLVPSILQTMPNVSAVDCHVTADFRNMYGNKVADTAIRFVVTRETANKMDWKGYRSQNLDKILVGKGDVFYVHPAIKTGWTQFQAQ
;
A
#
# COMPACT_ATOMS: atom_id res chain seq x y z
N MET A 1 -18.88 34.53 -30.41
CA MET A 1 -18.95 33.41 -31.37
C MET A 1 -20.04 32.43 -30.94
N GLN A 2 -20.61 31.66 -31.87
CA GLN A 2 -21.62 30.64 -31.53
C GLN A 2 -20.96 29.25 -31.43
N CYS A 3 -21.43 28.41 -30.52
CA CYS A 3 -20.95 27.03 -30.37
C CYS A 3 -21.57 26.11 -31.42
N SER A 4 -20.73 25.46 -32.23
CA SER A 4 -21.15 24.48 -33.26
C SER A 4 -21.97 23.31 -32.69
N SER A 5 -21.72 22.89 -31.45
CA SER A 5 -22.40 21.76 -30.82
C SER A 5 -23.74 22.10 -30.15
N CYS A 6 -24.05 23.36 -29.85
CA CYS A 6 -25.27 23.72 -29.08
C CYS A 6 -25.91 25.09 -29.38
N GLY A 7 -25.38 25.84 -30.35
CA GLY A 7 -25.89 27.16 -30.76
C GLY A 7 -25.69 28.30 -29.75
N ALA A 8 -25.20 28.03 -28.54
CA ALA A 8 -25.00 29.07 -27.53
C ALA A 8 -23.99 30.13 -27.98
N SER A 9 -24.29 31.40 -27.71
CA SER A 9 -23.35 32.50 -27.90
C SER A 9 -22.35 32.55 -26.74
N ASN A 10 -21.06 32.64 -27.06
CA ASN A 10 -19.96 32.72 -26.11
C ASN A 10 -19.05 33.92 -26.50
N PRO A 11 -18.35 34.55 -25.53
CA PRO A 11 -17.27 35.50 -25.80
C PRO A 11 -16.18 34.96 -26.75
N SER A 12 -15.42 35.85 -27.40
CA SER A 12 -14.38 35.50 -28.38
C SER A 12 -13.07 34.98 -27.76
N ASP A 13 -12.88 35.17 -26.45
CA ASP A 13 -11.72 34.75 -25.66
C ASP A 13 -11.92 33.38 -24.98
N GLN A 14 -13.15 32.85 -24.93
CA GLN A 14 -13.43 31.54 -24.33
C GLN A 14 -12.99 30.38 -25.22
N ARG A 15 -12.20 29.46 -24.65
CA ARG A 15 -11.73 28.23 -25.34
C ARG A 15 -12.77 27.11 -25.42
N PHE A 16 -13.77 27.14 -24.55
CA PHE A 16 -14.81 26.12 -24.42
C PHE A 16 -16.16 26.80 -24.21
N CYS A 17 -17.24 26.18 -24.67
CA CYS A 17 -18.59 26.72 -24.51
C CYS A 17 -19.08 26.58 -23.06
N GLY A 18 -19.42 27.70 -22.42
CA GLY A 18 -19.93 27.73 -21.03
C GLY A 18 -21.26 26.99 -20.81
N ARG A 19 -21.96 26.55 -21.87
CA ARG A 19 -23.23 25.80 -21.78
C ARG A 19 -23.09 24.28 -21.94
N CYS A 20 -22.06 23.79 -22.65
CA CYS A 20 -21.92 22.36 -22.97
C CYS A 20 -20.50 21.81 -22.90
N GLY A 21 -19.49 22.62 -22.59
CA GLY A 21 -18.08 22.19 -22.49
C GLY A 21 -17.37 21.90 -23.82
N ALA A 22 -18.08 21.90 -24.95
CA ALA A 22 -17.46 21.70 -26.27
C ALA A 22 -16.38 22.76 -26.57
N PRO A 23 -15.26 22.39 -27.23
CA PRO A 23 -14.25 23.35 -27.64
C PRO A 23 -14.81 24.36 -28.67
N LEU A 24 -14.17 25.52 -28.77
CA LEU A 24 -14.54 26.56 -29.73
C LEU A 24 -13.37 26.82 -30.68
N ASP A 25 -13.59 26.65 -31.98
CA ASP A 25 -12.54 26.51 -33.00
C ASP A 25 -11.72 27.79 -33.28
N ASN A 26 -12.08 28.92 -32.68
CA ASN A 26 -11.44 30.23 -32.90
C ASN A 26 -10.32 30.54 -31.88
N VAL A 27 -9.59 29.53 -31.40
CA VAL A 27 -8.33 29.77 -30.68
C VAL A 27 -7.23 29.97 -31.72
N PRO A 28 -6.72 31.20 -31.94
CA PRO A 28 -5.60 31.38 -32.86
C PRO A 28 -4.40 30.55 -32.38
N PRO A 29 -3.61 29.96 -33.30
CA PRO A 29 -2.55 29.03 -32.94
C PRO A 29 -1.59 29.71 -31.95
N ALA A 30 -1.45 29.10 -30.77
CA ALA A 30 -0.61 29.66 -29.72
C ALA A 30 0.83 29.81 -30.24
N PRO A 31 1.53 30.92 -29.92
CA PRO A 31 2.90 31.12 -30.36
C PRO A 31 3.76 29.93 -29.91
N PRO A 32 4.69 29.45 -30.75
CA PRO A 32 5.43 28.22 -30.48
C PRO A 32 6.15 28.31 -29.14
N ILE A 33 5.78 27.42 -28.22
CA ILE A 33 6.30 27.41 -26.85
C ILE A 33 7.80 27.17 -26.92
N ALA A 34 8.58 28.22 -26.62
CA ALA A 34 10.03 28.14 -26.62
C ALA A 34 10.49 27.03 -25.66
N THR A 35 11.18 26.03 -26.20
CA THR A 35 11.64 24.87 -25.44
C THR A 35 12.73 25.29 -24.46
N SER A 36 12.35 25.52 -23.19
CA SER A 36 13.26 25.84 -22.09
C SER A 36 14.30 24.73 -21.92
N ALA A 37 15.48 24.93 -22.51
CA ALA A 37 16.58 23.98 -22.49
C ALA A 37 17.08 23.76 -21.05
N ASN A 38 16.68 22.64 -20.45
CA ASN A 38 17.03 22.29 -19.07
C ASN A 38 18.54 22.03 -18.96
N LYS A 39 19.27 23.04 -18.45
CA LYS A 39 20.70 22.91 -18.15
C LYS A 39 20.89 21.90 -17.02
N LYS A 40 21.41 20.71 -17.33
CA LYS A 40 21.90 19.72 -16.36
C LYS A 40 23.02 20.34 -15.48
N THR A 41 22.67 20.93 -14.35
CA THR A 41 23.60 21.57 -13.43
C THR A 41 24.26 20.56 -12.47
N LYS A 42 25.46 20.08 -12.82
CA LYS A 42 26.59 19.66 -11.95
C LYS A 42 26.40 18.82 -10.66
N THR A 43 25.21 18.38 -10.25
CA THR A 43 24.96 17.70 -8.95
C THR A 43 25.83 16.46 -8.73
N TRP A 44 26.15 15.71 -9.80
CA TRP A 44 26.94 14.48 -9.73
C TRP A 44 28.34 14.67 -9.12
N LEU A 45 28.96 15.85 -9.28
CA LEU A 45 30.31 16.11 -8.78
C LEU A 45 30.37 16.05 -7.24
N PHE A 46 29.33 16.53 -6.56
CA PHE A 46 29.24 16.51 -5.09
C PHE A 46 29.06 15.10 -4.54
N VAL A 47 28.37 14.21 -5.27
CA VAL A 47 28.16 12.80 -4.87
C VAL A 47 29.49 12.04 -4.86
N VAL A 48 30.33 12.23 -5.88
CA VAL A 48 31.64 11.58 -5.99
C VAL A 48 32.59 12.06 -4.87
N VAL A 49 32.66 13.36 -4.62
CA VAL A 49 33.52 13.94 -3.58
C VAL A 49 33.06 13.51 -2.17
N GLY A 50 31.74 13.54 -1.90
CA GLY A 50 31.18 13.10 -0.62
C GLY A 50 31.43 11.62 -0.33
N GLY A 51 31.25 10.75 -1.34
CA GLY A 51 31.51 9.31 -1.21
C GLY A 51 32.98 9.00 -0.91
N ALA A 52 33.92 9.67 -1.60
CA ALA A 52 35.35 9.48 -1.35
C ALA A 52 35.77 9.90 0.07
N ALA A 53 35.26 11.03 0.56
CA ALA A 53 35.52 11.51 1.92
C ALA A 53 34.97 10.53 2.99
N LEU A 54 33.76 10.00 2.78
CA LEU A 54 33.14 9.04 3.69
C LEU A 54 33.92 7.71 3.75
N CYS A 55 34.36 7.18 2.60
CA CYS A 55 35.19 5.98 2.54
C CYS A 55 36.53 6.14 3.30
N LEU A 56 37.21 7.28 3.15
CA LEU A 56 38.43 7.58 3.91
C LEU A 56 38.16 7.60 5.42
N LEU A 57 37.09 8.25 5.86
CA LEU A 57 36.70 8.31 7.27
C LEU A 57 36.45 6.90 7.85
N CYS A 58 35.74 6.04 7.13
CA CYS A 58 35.51 4.65 7.54
C CYS A 58 36.81 3.84 7.63
N LEU A 59 37.74 3.99 6.66
CA LEU A 59 39.03 3.30 6.69
C LEU A 59 39.90 3.74 7.88
N CYS A 60 39.94 5.03 8.19
CA CYS A 60 40.62 5.54 9.38
C CYS A 60 40.01 4.99 10.68
N PHE A 61 38.68 4.89 10.76
CA PHE A 61 37.99 4.37 11.95
C PHE A 61 38.25 2.87 12.15
N ILE A 62 38.25 2.08 11.08
CA ILE A 62 38.60 0.64 11.11
C ILE A 62 40.06 0.46 11.53
N GLY A 63 40.99 1.25 10.98
CA GLY A 63 42.40 1.24 11.37
C GLY A 63 42.62 1.57 12.86
N ALA A 64 41.88 2.55 13.40
CA ALA A 64 41.91 2.89 14.82
C ALA A 64 41.42 1.74 15.71
N ILE A 65 40.34 1.05 15.35
CA ILE A 65 39.85 -0.13 16.09
C ILE A 65 40.89 -1.26 16.11
N ILE A 66 41.54 -1.53 14.97
CA ILE A 66 42.58 -2.56 14.87
C ILE A 66 43.78 -2.21 15.76
N LEU A 67 44.23 -0.94 15.75
CA LEU A 67 45.30 -0.46 16.64
C LEU A 67 44.91 -0.55 18.11
N LEU A 68 43.70 -0.14 18.49
CA LEU A 68 43.23 -0.23 19.88
C LEU A 68 43.20 -1.67 20.38
N ASN A 69 42.72 -2.61 19.57
CA ASN A 69 42.73 -4.04 19.94
C ASN A 69 44.15 -4.63 20.03
N ALA A 70 45.13 -4.10 19.29
CA ALA A 70 46.52 -4.52 19.37
C ALA A 70 47.26 -3.96 20.61
N PHE A 71 46.96 -2.72 21.00
CA PHE A 71 47.60 -2.05 22.15
C PHE A 71 46.89 -2.28 23.50
N TYR A 72 45.61 -2.66 23.49
CA TYR A 72 44.84 -3.00 24.69
C TYR A 72 44.39 -4.48 24.66
N PRO A 73 45.31 -5.45 24.78
CA PRO A 73 44.95 -6.84 24.97
C PRO A 73 44.14 -6.97 26.27
N SER A 74 42.86 -7.28 26.14
CA SER A 74 41.92 -7.32 27.28
C SER A 74 42.35 -8.35 28.31
N THR A 75 42.73 -7.89 29.50
CA THR A 75 43.06 -8.72 30.66
C THR A 75 41.79 -9.41 31.19
N SER A 76 41.49 -10.58 30.63
CA SER A 76 40.35 -11.41 31.00
C SER A 76 40.49 -11.88 32.46
N ASN A 77 39.74 -11.26 33.38
CA ASN A 77 39.71 -11.69 34.77
C ASN A 77 39.17 -13.12 34.89
N LYS A 78 39.99 -13.99 35.48
CA LYS A 78 39.79 -15.44 35.54
C LYS A 78 39.26 -15.83 36.92
N THR A 79 37.94 -15.92 37.09
CA THR A 79 37.31 -16.30 38.36
C THR A 79 36.80 -17.75 38.32
N SER A 80 37.11 -18.48 39.39
CA SER A 80 37.09 -19.94 39.48
C SER A 80 35.77 -20.64 39.18
N SER A 81 35.91 -21.80 38.53
CA SER A 81 34.97 -22.90 38.55
C SER A 81 34.70 -23.45 39.97
N ARG A 82 33.46 -23.91 40.22
CA ARG A 82 33.21 -25.14 40.99
C ARG A 82 32.00 -25.87 40.41
N ALA A 83 31.98 -27.20 40.53
CA ALA A 83 31.09 -28.07 39.77
C ALA A 83 30.25 -29.01 40.67
N SER A 84 29.44 -29.84 40.01
CA SER A 84 28.89 -31.12 40.47
C SER A 84 27.59 -31.11 41.29
N SER A 85 26.51 -31.49 40.59
CA SER A 85 25.54 -32.56 40.94
C SER A 85 25.03 -32.74 42.38
N THR A 86 23.70 -32.92 42.52
CA THR A 86 23.05 -34.06 43.21
C THR A 86 21.59 -34.16 42.73
N SER A 87 20.93 -35.30 42.98
CA SER A 87 19.66 -35.72 42.39
C SER A 87 18.41 -35.46 43.26
N SER A 88 17.25 -35.72 42.64
CA SER A 88 16.08 -36.43 43.20
C SER A 88 15.18 -35.79 44.30
N SER A 89 13.87 -35.77 43.95
CA SER A 89 12.72 -36.18 44.79
C SER A 89 11.96 -35.19 45.68
N GLN A 90 10.61 -35.36 45.63
CA GLN A 90 9.57 -35.00 46.60
C GLN A 90 9.26 -33.48 46.76
N SER A 91 8.00 -33.01 46.67
CA SER A 91 6.80 -33.24 47.52
C SER A 91 6.91 -32.50 48.87
N SER A 92 5.93 -31.73 49.38
CA SER A 92 4.46 -31.83 49.22
C SER A 92 3.70 -30.57 49.72
N ARG A 93 2.35 -30.54 49.55
CA ARG A 93 1.32 -29.73 50.27
C ARG A 93 1.27 -28.21 49.97
N ALA A 94 0.15 -27.61 49.53
CA ALA A 94 -1.24 -27.47 50.06
C ALA A 94 -1.42 -26.15 50.87
N SER A 95 -2.59 -25.49 50.99
CA SER A 95 -3.97 -26.01 51.00
C SER A 95 -5.07 -24.97 50.63
N SER A 96 -6.30 -25.45 50.38
CA SER A 96 -7.63 -24.80 50.63
C SER A 96 -8.03 -23.51 49.87
N ALA A 97 -9.30 -23.22 49.54
CA ALA A 97 -10.61 -23.90 49.72
C ALA A 97 -11.54 -23.49 48.54
N SER A 98 -12.26 -24.39 47.84
CA SER A 98 -13.67 -24.85 48.04
C SER A 98 -14.73 -23.73 48.18
N LYS A 99 -15.92 -23.77 47.57
CA LYS A 99 -16.91 -24.86 47.29
C LYS A 99 -17.57 -24.65 45.90
N SER A 100 -17.88 -25.67 45.08
CA SER A 100 -19.07 -26.57 45.06
C SER A 100 -20.44 -25.84 44.91
N SER A 101 -21.46 -26.35 44.17
CA SER A 101 -21.75 -27.75 43.79
C SER A 101 -22.59 -27.88 42.48
N SER A 102 -22.42 -29.01 41.76
CA SER A 102 -23.43 -29.98 41.20
C SER A 102 -24.83 -29.53 40.67
N ALA A 103 -25.53 -30.23 39.75
CA ALA A 103 -25.27 -31.30 38.74
C ALA A 103 -26.66 -31.59 38.05
N SER A 104 -26.88 -32.44 37.03
CA SER A 104 -26.02 -33.35 36.25
C SER A 104 -26.04 -32.98 34.74
N SER A 105 -26.49 -33.73 33.71
CA SER A 105 -27.03 -35.10 33.53
C SER A 105 -26.77 -35.62 32.10
N ALA A 106 -27.20 -36.84 31.75
CA ALA A 106 -26.84 -37.56 30.51
C ALA A 106 -27.87 -37.48 29.37
N SER A 107 -27.38 -37.55 28.11
CA SER A 107 -28.10 -38.09 26.94
C SER A 107 -27.12 -38.41 25.81
N THR A 108 -27.05 -39.68 25.40
CA THR A 108 -26.15 -40.16 24.33
C THR A 108 -26.91 -40.24 23.01
N LEU A 109 -26.54 -39.43 22.03
CA LEU A 109 -27.05 -39.54 20.66
C LEU A 109 -25.98 -39.12 19.64
N SER A 110 -25.84 -39.91 18.58
CA SER A 110 -24.91 -39.64 17.47
C SER A 110 -25.44 -38.51 16.58
N SER A 111 -25.17 -37.27 16.96
CA SER A 111 -25.24 -36.15 16.02
C SER A 111 -24.07 -36.27 15.05
N ALA A 112 -24.37 -36.57 13.78
CA ALA A 112 -23.40 -36.36 12.71
C ALA A 112 -22.98 -34.88 12.70
N SER A 113 -21.67 -34.60 12.62
CA SER A 113 -21.16 -33.23 12.60
C SER A 113 -21.85 -32.44 11.49
N PRO A 114 -22.48 -31.28 11.79
CA PRO A 114 -23.05 -30.45 10.74
C PRO A 114 -21.93 -30.06 9.77
N PRO A 115 -22.19 -30.05 8.45
CA PRO A 115 -21.16 -29.65 7.49
C PRO A 115 -20.69 -28.24 7.83
N SER A 116 -19.37 -28.06 7.96
CA SER A 116 -18.80 -26.76 8.30
C SER A 116 -19.35 -25.69 7.34
N PRO A 117 -19.88 -24.57 7.84
CA PRO A 117 -20.58 -23.60 7.01
C PRO A 117 -19.62 -23.13 5.91
N THR A 118 -19.97 -23.45 4.67
CA THR A 118 -19.16 -23.10 3.50
C THR A 118 -19.25 -21.60 3.32
N LEU A 119 -18.27 -20.88 3.88
CA LEU A 119 -18.20 -19.43 3.85
C LEU A 119 -18.34 -18.94 2.42
N SER A 120 -19.27 -18.00 2.21
CA SER A 120 -19.51 -17.39 0.91
C SER A 120 -18.21 -16.77 0.33
N PRO A 121 -18.07 -16.69 -1.01
CA PRO A 121 -16.92 -16.05 -1.62
C PRO A 121 -16.65 -14.63 -1.09
N ALA A 122 -17.71 -13.85 -0.85
CA ALA A 122 -17.62 -12.50 -0.27
C ALA A 122 -17.05 -12.51 1.17
N SER A 123 -17.48 -13.43 2.03
CA SER A 123 -16.92 -13.56 3.39
C SER A 123 -15.45 -14.01 3.39
N ASN A 124 -15.06 -14.90 2.46
CA ASN A 124 -13.64 -15.29 2.31
C ASN A 124 -12.79 -14.13 1.80
N LEU A 125 -13.29 -13.37 0.82
CA LEU A 125 -12.61 -12.19 0.28
C LEU A 125 -12.47 -11.09 1.34
N THR A 126 -13.52 -10.88 2.14
CA THR A 126 -13.54 -9.91 3.25
C THR A 126 -12.57 -10.30 4.36
N ALA A 127 -12.58 -11.56 4.82
CA ALA A 127 -11.64 -12.05 5.84
C ALA A 127 -10.18 -12.01 5.34
N PHE A 128 -9.94 -12.35 4.07
CA PHE A 128 -8.62 -12.21 3.45
C PHE A 128 -8.17 -10.74 3.44
N ALA A 129 -9.00 -9.85 2.90
CA ALA A 129 -8.69 -8.42 2.81
C ALA A 129 -8.52 -7.76 4.20
N GLN A 130 -9.25 -8.21 5.23
CA GLN A 130 -9.04 -7.79 6.62
C GLN A 130 -7.71 -8.29 7.19
N SER A 131 -7.31 -9.54 6.93
CA SER A 131 -6.04 -10.09 7.42
C SER A 131 -4.80 -9.44 6.78
N VAL A 132 -4.88 -9.02 5.51
CA VAL A 132 -3.86 -8.19 4.85
C VAL A 132 -3.98 -6.73 5.31
N GLY A 133 -5.19 -6.24 5.48
CA GLY A 133 -5.50 -4.85 5.85
C GLY A 133 -5.00 -4.48 7.24
N SER A 134 -5.10 -5.37 8.23
CA SER A 134 -4.86 -5.09 9.66
C SER A 134 -3.46 -4.59 10.06
N LYS A 135 -2.49 -4.53 9.13
CA LYS A 135 -1.16 -3.91 9.33
C LYS A 135 -1.10 -2.44 8.90
N TYR A 136 -2.15 -1.98 8.25
CA TYR A 136 -2.40 -0.60 7.84
C TYR A 136 -3.70 -0.15 8.52
N GLU A 137 -3.91 1.15 8.73
CA GLU A 137 -5.08 1.66 9.47
C GLU A 137 -6.32 1.75 8.56
N LEU A 138 -6.67 0.61 7.95
CA LEU A 138 -7.34 0.57 6.65
C LEU A 138 -8.63 -0.26 6.71
N ALA A 139 -9.76 0.43 6.81
CA ALA A 139 -11.08 -0.20 6.78
C ALA A 139 -11.38 -0.74 5.38
N VAL A 140 -11.43 -2.07 5.25
CA VAL A 140 -12.08 -2.76 4.13
C VAL A 140 -13.57 -2.74 4.40
N ASN A 141 -14.30 -1.88 3.70
CA ASN A 141 -15.75 -1.73 3.91
C ASN A 141 -16.53 -2.90 3.30
N SER A 142 -16.11 -3.32 2.12
CA SER A 142 -16.76 -4.36 1.33
C SER A 142 -15.77 -4.99 0.36
N ALA A 143 -15.97 -6.27 0.07
CA ALA A 143 -15.30 -6.96 -1.02
C ALA A 143 -16.34 -7.74 -1.84
N ILE A 144 -16.82 -7.14 -2.92
CA ILE A 144 -17.99 -7.60 -3.67
C ILE A 144 -17.54 -8.30 -4.95
N VAL A 145 -18.02 -9.53 -5.15
CA VAL A 145 -17.84 -10.25 -6.42
C VAL A 145 -19.03 -9.92 -7.33
N SER A 146 -18.86 -8.90 -8.18
CA SER A 146 -19.86 -8.50 -9.17
C SER A 146 -19.61 -9.25 -10.47
N GLY A 147 -20.25 -10.42 -10.61
CA GLY A 147 -19.99 -11.34 -11.71
C GLY A 147 -18.59 -11.95 -11.60
N THR A 148 -17.67 -11.51 -12.47
CA THR A 148 -16.26 -11.96 -12.47
C THR A 148 -15.28 -10.89 -11.97
N ILE A 149 -15.74 -9.74 -11.48
CA ILE A 149 -14.88 -8.68 -10.94
C ILE A 149 -14.93 -8.71 -9.41
N ALA A 150 -13.76 -8.76 -8.77
CA ALA A 150 -13.62 -8.55 -7.34
C ALA A 150 -13.38 -7.06 -7.06
N VAL A 151 -14.38 -6.37 -6.51
CA VAL A 151 -14.29 -4.96 -6.09
C VAL A 151 -13.80 -4.90 -4.64
N ILE A 152 -12.92 -3.96 -4.32
CA ILE A 152 -12.28 -3.82 -3.01
C ILE A 152 -12.26 -2.35 -2.59
N ASP A 153 -13.05 -2.03 -1.57
CA ASP A 153 -13.25 -0.66 -1.10
C ASP A 153 -12.44 -0.37 0.17
N TYR A 154 -11.42 0.47 0.04
CA TYR A 154 -10.62 0.98 1.14
C TYR A 154 -11.04 2.42 1.48
N LYS A 155 -11.54 2.68 2.70
CA LYS A 155 -11.64 4.05 3.19
C LYS A 155 -10.41 4.43 4.01
N MET A 156 -9.75 5.50 3.61
CA MET A 156 -8.61 6.06 4.32
C MET A 156 -9.11 7.04 5.40
N ASN A 157 -9.04 6.60 6.65
CA ASN A 157 -9.36 7.43 7.81
C ASN A 157 -8.12 8.25 8.21
N VAL A 158 -7.94 9.43 7.62
CA VAL A 158 -6.74 10.26 7.82
C VAL A 158 -7.11 11.72 8.07
N ASP A 159 -7.22 12.09 9.35
CA ASP A 159 -7.27 13.51 9.74
C ASP A 159 -5.90 14.20 9.58
N ASN A 160 -4.81 13.44 9.53
CA ASN A 160 -3.46 13.87 9.14
C ASN A 160 -3.03 13.19 7.82
N PHE A 161 -3.68 13.56 6.72
CA PHE A 161 -3.40 13.00 5.39
C PHE A 161 -1.98 13.31 4.90
N ASN A 162 -1.19 12.26 4.66
CA ASN A 162 0.15 12.33 4.06
C ASN A 162 0.16 11.54 2.74
N GLU A 163 0.23 12.27 1.61
CA GLU A 163 0.19 11.71 0.25
C GLU A 163 1.19 10.57 0.06
N LEU A 164 2.45 10.76 0.44
CA LEU A 164 3.53 9.81 0.19
C LEU A 164 3.35 8.50 0.96
N LEU A 165 2.98 8.57 2.24
CA LEU A 165 2.72 7.37 3.06
C LEU A 165 1.49 6.61 2.56
N VAL A 166 0.42 7.33 2.19
CA VAL A 166 -0.78 6.77 1.57
C VAL A 166 -0.44 6.01 0.28
N ILE A 167 0.32 6.64 -0.61
CA ILE A 167 0.69 6.06 -1.90
C ILE A 167 1.58 4.82 -1.70
N GLN A 168 2.56 4.88 -0.79
CA GLN A 168 3.43 3.75 -0.45
C GLN A 168 2.65 2.58 0.17
N ALA A 169 1.68 2.84 1.05
CA ALA A 169 0.84 1.80 1.64
C ALA A 169 -0.02 1.09 0.57
N GLN A 170 -0.75 1.83 -0.26
CA GLN A 170 -1.61 1.25 -1.30
C GLN A 170 -0.81 0.49 -2.37
N ALA A 171 0.38 1.00 -2.70
CA ALA A 171 1.35 0.32 -3.55
C ALA A 171 1.78 -1.06 -3.04
N LEU A 172 1.96 -1.22 -1.72
CA LEU A 172 2.30 -2.49 -1.07
C LEU A 172 1.08 -3.41 -0.96
N THR A 173 -0.09 -2.86 -0.60
CA THR A 173 -1.36 -3.59 -0.59
C THR A 173 -1.63 -4.22 -1.96
N PHE A 174 -1.56 -3.43 -3.04
CA PHE A 174 -1.73 -3.90 -4.41
C PHE A 174 -0.86 -5.13 -4.74
N ARG A 175 0.46 -5.00 -4.49
CA ARG A 175 1.47 -6.01 -4.81
C ARG A 175 1.15 -7.37 -4.19
N ASN A 176 0.69 -7.36 -2.95
CA ASN A 176 0.46 -8.57 -2.17
C ASN A 176 -0.95 -9.15 -2.41
N LEU A 177 -1.95 -8.28 -2.56
CA LEU A 177 -3.36 -8.64 -2.54
C LEU A 177 -3.85 -9.19 -3.89
N VAL A 178 -3.48 -8.56 -5.01
CA VAL A 178 -3.99 -8.94 -6.34
C VAL A 178 -3.57 -10.35 -6.77
N PRO A 179 -2.31 -10.80 -6.59
CA PRO A 179 -1.91 -12.17 -6.89
C PRO A 179 -2.69 -13.19 -6.06
N SER A 180 -2.81 -12.95 -4.75
CA SER A 180 -3.52 -13.87 -3.85
C SER A 180 -5.00 -14.00 -4.18
N ILE A 181 -5.69 -12.90 -4.51
CA ILE A 181 -7.10 -12.96 -4.91
C ILE A 181 -7.28 -13.75 -6.21
N LEU A 182 -6.46 -13.51 -7.23
CA LEU A 182 -6.56 -14.19 -8.52
C LEU A 182 -6.20 -15.69 -8.43
N GLN A 183 -5.28 -16.06 -7.53
CA GLN A 183 -4.93 -17.44 -7.20
C GLN A 183 -6.03 -18.15 -6.41
N THR A 184 -6.56 -17.53 -5.35
CA THR A 184 -7.60 -18.12 -4.49
C THR A 184 -8.97 -18.19 -5.18
N MET A 185 -9.26 -17.28 -6.12
CA MET A 185 -10.57 -17.17 -6.76
C MET A 185 -10.45 -17.33 -8.29
N PRO A 186 -10.44 -18.57 -8.84
CA PRO A 186 -10.16 -18.82 -10.25
C PRO A 186 -11.18 -18.20 -11.23
N ASN A 187 -12.38 -17.86 -10.76
CA ASN A 187 -13.44 -17.24 -11.57
C ASN A 187 -13.32 -15.70 -11.66
N VAL A 188 -12.39 -15.08 -10.94
CA VAL A 188 -12.22 -13.61 -10.94
C VAL A 188 -11.37 -13.18 -12.14
N SER A 189 -11.99 -12.52 -13.12
CA SER A 189 -11.32 -12.04 -14.34
C SER A 189 -10.61 -10.70 -14.16
N ALA A 190 -10.97 -9.91 -13.14
CA ALA A 190 -10.29 -8.66 -12.79
C ALA A 190 -10.46 -8.30 -11.31
N VAL A 191 -9.52 -7.53 -10.77
CA VAL A 191 -9.62 -6.90 -9.45
C VAL A 191 -9.74 -5.39 -9.63
N ASP A 192 -10.75 -4.78 -9.04
CA ASP A 192 -10.99 -3.32 -9.05
C ASP A 192 -10.85 -2.79 -7.62
N CYS A 193 -9.88 -1.91 -7.40
CA CYS A 193 -9.53 -1.40 -6.09
C CYS A 193 -9.81 0.10 -6.02
N HIS A 194 -10.68 0.49 -5.08
CA HIS A 194 -11.10 1.87 -4.85
C HIS A 194 -10.53 2.33 -3.51
N VAL A 195 -9.62 3.31 -3.56
CA VAL A 195 -9.08 3.96 -2.37
C VAL A 195 -9.78 5.30 -2.22
N THR A 196 -10.62 5.45 -1.20
CA THR A 196 -11.43 6.66 -0.94
C THR A 196 -10.86 7.49 0.21
N ALA A 197 -11.01 8.81 0.13
CA ALA A 197 -10.58 9.76 1.16
C ALA A 197 -11.53 10.96 1.26
N ASP A 198 -11.57 11.59 2.43
CA ASP A 198 -12.36 12.80 2.68
C ASP A 198 -11.55 14.06 2.26
N PHE A 199 -11.69 14.49 1.01
CA PHE A 199 -11.06 15.70 0.48
C PHE A 199 -11.79 16.97 0.92
N ARG A 200 -11.09 18.11 1.05
CA ARG A 200 -11.75 19.41 1.23
C ARG A 200 -12.06 20.05 -0.12
N ASN A 201 -13.31 20.42 -0.35
CA ASN A 201 -13.71 21.20 -1.52
C ASN A 201 -13.39 22.70 -1.34
N MET A 202 -13.69 23.52 -2.36
CA MET A 202 -13.41 24.98 -2.36
C MET A 202 -14.13 25.77 -1.24
N TYR A 203 -15.11 25.18 -0.57
CA TYR A 203 -15.82 25.75 0.57
C TYR A 203 -15.32 25.19 1.92
N GLY A 204 -14.22 24.43 1.92
CA GLY A 204 -13.61 23.81 3.11
C GLY A 204 -14.30 22.53 3.61
N ASN A 205 -15.46 22.17 3.06
CA ASN A 205 -16.23 21.00 3.45
C ASN A 205 -15.53 19.69 3.07
N LYS A 206 -15.50 18.70 3.99
CA LYS A 206 -15.07 17.32 3.70
C LYS A 206 -16.07 16.66 2.72
N VAL A 207 -15.57 16.05 1.66
CA VAL A 207 -16.29 15.27 0.65
C VAL A 207 -15.52 13.98 0.41
N ALA A 208 -16.17 12.83 0.57
CA ALA A 208 -15.55 11.54 0.26
C ALA A 208 -15.48 11.35 -1.26
N ASP A 209 -14.28 11.15 -1.80
CA ASP A 209 -14.04 10.88 -3.23
C ASP A 209 -12.94 9.82 -3.40
N THR A 210 -12.84 9.24 -4.61
CA THR A 210 -11.79 8.30 -5.00
C THR A 210 -10.44 9.02 -5.06
N ALA A 211 -9.54 8.71 -4.13
CA ALA A 211 -8.16 9.19 -4.09
C ALA A 211 -7.28 8.48 -5.13
N ILE A 212 -7.36 7.16 -5.19
CA ILE A 212 -6.70 6.30 -6.18
C ILE A 212 -7.69 5.21 -6.58
N ARG A 213 -7.75 4.86 -7.87
CA ARG A 213 -8.40 3.64 -8.33
C ARG A 213 -7.54 2.91 -9.34
N PHE A 214 -7.52 1.59 -9.24
CA PHE A 214 -6.95 0.74 -10.28
C PHE A 214 -7.79 -0.51 -10.54
N VAL A 215 -8.00 -0.80 -11.83
CA VAL A 215 -8.54 -2.08 -12.30
C VAL A 215 -7.39 -2.86 -12.92
N VAL A 216 -7.26 -4.13 -12.54
CA VAL A 216 -6.26 -5.04 -13.10
C VAL A 216 -6.92 -6.33 -13.54
N THR A 217 -6.87 -6.57 -14.84
CA THR A 217 -7.32 -7.83 -15.44
C THR A 217 -6.40 -8.99 -15.07
N ARG A 218 -6.95 -10.21 -15.02
CA ARG A 218 -6.18 -11.46 -14.86
C ARG A 218 -5.14 -11.62 -15.97
N GLU A 219 -5.44 -11.16 -17.19
CA GLU A 219 -4.51 -11.21 -18.32
C GLU A 219 -3.27 -10.35 -18.09
N THR A 220 -3.45 -9.11 -17.62
CA THR A 220 -2.32 -8.23 -17.26
C THR A 220 -1.60 -8.72 -16.01
N ALA A 221 -2.33 -9.16 -14.96
CA ALA A 221 -1.75 -9.70 -13.74
C ALA A 221 -0.85 -10.93 -13.99
N ASN A 222 -1.22 -11.81 -14.93
CA ASN A 222 -0.41 -12.96 -15.34
C ASN A 222 0.86 -12.58 -16.12
N LYS A 223 0.95 -11.35 -16.63
CA LYS A 223 2.12 -10.81 -17.35
C LYS A 223 3.04 -9.97 -16.45
N MET A 224 2.63 -9.63 -15.23
CA MET A 224 3.44 -8.84 -14.29
C MET A 224 4.49 -9.70 -13.59
N ASP A 225 5.73 -9.21 -13.55
CA ASP A 225 6.72 -9.69 -12.57
C ASP A 225 6.43 -9.07 -11.18
N TRP A 226 5.65 -9.77 -10.37
CA TRP A 226 5.34 -9.39 -8.99
C TRP A 226 6.57 -9.39 -8.05
N LYS A 227 7.67 -10.05 -8.44
CA LYS A 227 8.93 -10.10 -7.67
C LYS A 227 9.79 -8.86 -7.96
N GLY A 228 9.90 -8.45 -9.22
CA GLY A 228 10.53 -7.21 -9.67
C GLY A 228 9.65 -5.96 -9.60
N TYR A 229 8.36 -6.10 -9.32
CA TYR A 229 7.36 -5.01 -9.30
C TYR A 229 7.83 -3.77 -8.51
N ARG A 230 7.84 -2.64 -9.22
CA ARG A 230 8.07 -1.29 -8.68
C ARG A 230 6.81 -0.47 -8.86
N SER A 231 6.22 -0.05 -7.76
CA SER A 231 4.96 0.69 -7.69
C SER A 231 5.01 2.08 -8.30
N GLN A 232 6.20 2.67 -8.44
CA GLN A 232 6.43 3.90 -9.21
C GLN A 232 6.06 3.81 -10.70
N ASN A 233 5.85 2.58 -11.22
CA ASN A 233 5.49 2.30 -12.60
C ASN A 233 4.08 1.71 -12.76
N LEU A 234 3.24 1.72 -11.71
CA LEU A 234 1.89 1.14 -11.76
C LEU A 234 1.04 1.74 -12.89
N ASP A 235 1.19 3.04 -13.14
CA ASP A 235 0.61 3.80 -14.25
C ASP A 235 1.01 3.27 -15.64
N LYS A 236 2.28 2.86 -15.80
CA LYS A 236 2.85 2.36 -17.06
C LYS A 236 2.56 0.87 -17.27
N ILE A 237 2.28 0.15 -16.18
CA ILE A 237 1.93 -1.28 -16.20
C ILE A 237 0.45 -1.45 -16.57
N LEU A 238 -0.43 -0.59 -16.05
CA LEU A 238 -1.89 -0.66 -16.26
C LEU A 238 -2.35 0.07 -17.53
N VAL A 239 -1.76 -0.31 -18.65
CA VAL A 239 -2.09 0.18 -20.01
C VAL A 239 -2.80 -0.89 -20.86
N GLY A 240 -3.17 -2.03 -20.27
CA GLY A 240 -3.87 -3.13 -20.95
C GLY A 240 -5.35 -2.86 -21.20
N LYS A 241 -5.94 -3.63 -22.12
CA LYS A 241 -7.35 -3.48 -22.51
C LYS A 241 -8.28 -3.88 -21.35
N GLY A 242 -8.86 -2.89 -20.69
CA GLY A 242 -9.75 -3.08 -19.54
C GLY A 242 -9.07 -2.96 -18.17
N ASP A 243 -7.75 -2.71 -18.15
CA ASP A 243 -7.12 -2.14 -16.97
C ASP A 243 -7.49 -0.65 -16.85
N VAL A 244 -7.40 -0.11 -15.63
CA VAL A 244 -7.64 1.31 -15.34
C VAL A 244 -6.61 1.76 -14.33
N PHE A 245 -6.09 2.98 -14.48
CA PHE A 245 -5.34 3.66 -13.43
C PHE A 245 -5.79 5.11 -13.31
N TYR A 246 -6.16 5.52 -12.09
CA TYR A 246 -6.64 6.86 -11.77
C TYR A 246 -6.04 7.35 -10.45
N VAL A 247 -5.63 8.62 -10.44
CA VAL A 247 -5.10 9.34 -9.28
C VAL A 247 -5.81 10.68 -9.21
N HIS A 248 -6.42 10.98 -8.06
CA HIS A 248 -7.18 12.20 -7.84
C HIS A 248 -6.30 13.46 -8.04
N PRO A 249 -6.77 14.53 -8.69
CA PRO A 249 -5.97 15.73 -8.96
C PRO A 249 -5.30 16.32 -7.72
N ALA A 250 -5.95 16.27 -6.55
CA ALA A 250 -5.40 16.82 -5.30
C ALA A 250 -4.17 16.07 -4.77
N ILE A 251 -3.91 14.83 -5.19
CA ILE A 251 -2.78 14.00 -4.72
C ILE A 251 -1.75 13.71 -5.83
N LYS A 252 -1.97 14.28 -7.02
CA LYS A 252 -1.16 14.04 -8.21
C LYS A 252 0.29 14.52 -8.04
N THR A 253 0.52 15.50 -7.18
CA THR A 253 1.85 16.00 -6.81
C THR A 253 2.63 14.95 -6.03
N GLY A 254 2.07 14.41 -4.95
CA GLY A 254 2.68 13.32 -4.17
C GLY A 254 2.86 12.04 -4.98
N TRP A 255 1.94 11.72 -5.90
CA TRP A 255 2.15 10.64 -6.87
C TRP A 255 3.36 10.89 -7.76
N THR A 256 3.49 12.07 -8.35
CA THR A 256 4.64 12.42 -9.20
C THR A 256 5.96 12.40 -8.41
N GLN A 257 5.94 12.83 -7.15
CA GLN A 257 7.11 12.74 -6.25
C GLN A 257 7.47 11.29 -5.90
N PHE A 258 6.46 10.44 -5.62
CA PHE A 258 6.64 9.02 -5.37
C PHE A 258 7.23 8.29 -6.59
N GLN A 259 6.79 8.64 -7.81
CA GLN A 259 7.33 8.08 -9.05
C GLN A 259 8.81 8.41 -9.31
N ALA A 260 9.37 9.40 -8.61
CA ALA A 260 10.77 9.82 -8.74
C ALA A 260 11.73 9.15 -7.74
N GLN A 261 11.26 8.20 -6.92
CA GLN A 261 12.00 7.47 -5.88
C GLN A 261 12.44 6.07 -6.33
#